data_AF-A0A7S2DW50-F1
#
_entry.id   AF-A0A7S2DW50-F1
#
_cell.length_a   1.000
_cell.length_b   1.000
_cell.length_c   1.000
_cell.angle_alpha   90.00
_cell.angle_beta   90.00
_cell.angle_gamma   90.00
#
_symmetry.space_group_name_H-M   'P 1'
#
loop_
_entity.id
_entity.type
_entity.pdbx_description
1 polymer ?
#
loop_
_entity_poly.entity_id
_entity_poly.type
_entity_poly.pdbx_seq_one_letter_code
_entity_poly.pdbx_strand_id
1 'polypeptide(L)'
;QLGLRKALRCAWRSEGHTVSVHPDSGAAIEGAIISDIAGIRALVCNAHRLMCPAVPLVGWDVALTTEGRCLLEGNLSCNFFRATFDQQSYFTFVDDLILYLERAK
;
A
#
# COMPACT_ATOMS: atom_id res chain seq x y z
N GLN A 1 10.86 20.88 6.92
CA GLN A 1 10.36 22.27 6.96
C GLN A 1 10.91 23.02 5.75
N LEU A 2 10.07 23.35 4.77
CA LEU A 2 10.49 24.09 3.57
C LEU A 2 10.12 25.57 3.79
N GLY A 3 11.11 26.44 4.03
CA GLY A 3 10.88 27.86 4.36
C GLY A 3 10.11 28.64 3.28
N LEU A 4 9.73 29.89 3.61
CA LEU A 4 8.94 30.82 2.77
C LEU A 4 9.38 30.90 1.30
N ARG A 5 10.69 30.77 1.03
CA ARG A 5 11.24 30.82 -0.34
C ARG A 5 10.89 29.59 -1.19
N LYS A 6 10.76 28.41 -0.58
CA LYS A 6 10.40 27.16 -1.27
C LYS A 6 8.89 26.97 -1.34
N ALA A 7 8.13 27.55 -0.41
CA ALA A 7 6.67 27.58 -0.45
C ALA A 7 6.13 28.16 -1.77
N LEU A 8 6.75 29.20 -2.32
CA LEU A 8 6.30 29.83 -3.57
C LEU A 8 6.73 29.08 -4.86
N ARG A 9 7.63 28.09 -4.74
CA ARG A 9 8.14 27.30 -5.89
C ARG A 9 7.76 25.82 -5.81
N CYS A 10 7.20 25.40 -4.69
CA CYS A 10 6.71 24.05 -4.51
C CYS A 10 5.43 23.91 -5.34
N ALA A 11 5.38 22.93 -6.24
CA ALA A 11 4.12 22.50 -6.79
C ALA A 11 3.31 21.90 -5.63
N TRP A 12 2.38 22.70 -5.09
CA TRP A 12 1.54 22.31 -3.94
C TRP A 12 0.62 21.13 -4.25
N ARG A 13 0.49 20.77 -5.53
CA ARG A 13 -0.28 19.64 -6.04
C ARG A 13 0.65 18.77 -6.87
N SER A 14 0.50 17.46 -6.76
CA SER A 14 1.18 16.48 -7.60
C SER A 14 0.62 16.41 -9.04
N GLU A 15 -0.05 17.47 -9.51
CA GLU A 15 -0.59 17.55 -10.87
C GLU A 15 0.58 17.46 -11.86
N GLY A 16 0.53 16.46 -12.75
CA GLY A 16 1.58 16.19 -13.75
C GLY A 16 2.74 15.29 -13.29
N HIS A 17 2.78 14.83 -12.04
CA HIS A 17 3.81 13.89 -11.56
C HIS A 17 3.37 12.42 -11.69
N THR A 18 3.10 11.98 -12.92
CA THR A 18 3.00 10.54 -13.21
C THR A 18 4.39 10.03 -13.53
N VAL A 19 4.88 9.09 -12.72
CA VAL A 19 6.17 8.42 -12.93
C VAL A 19 5.87 7.08 -13.58
N SER A 20 6.13 6.96 -14.88
CA SER A 20 5.91 5.73 -15.65
C SER A 20 7.16 4.83 -15.70
N VAL A 21 8.31 5.35 -15.26
CA VAL A 21 9.60 4.67 -15.24
C VAL A 21 10.28 4.84 -13.89
N HIS A 22 10.87 3.75 -13.39
CA HIS A 22 11.59 3.75 -12.12
C HIS A 22 12.81 4.68 -12.20
N PRO A 23 13.04 5.57 -11.21
CA PRO A 23 14.10 6.58 -11.28
C PRO A 23 15.51 5.97 -11.32
N ASP A 24 15.74 4.87 -10.60
CA ASP A 24 17.08 4.23 -10.55
C ASP A 24 17.33 3.21 -11.68
N SER A 25 16.39 2.30 -11.94
CA SER A 25 16.57 1.23 -12.93
C SER A 25 16.12 1.61 -14.34
N GLY A 26 15.35 2.69 -14.50
CA GLY A 26 14.71 3.05 -15.77
C GLY A 26 13.62 2.07 -16.23
N ALA A 27 13.30 1.04 -15.43
CA ALA A 27 12.30 0.05 -15.78
C ALA A 27 10.90 0.67 -15.85
N ALA A 28 10.09 0.23 -16.82
CA ALA A 28 8.69 0.65 -16.92
C ALA A 28 7.90 0.12 -15.72
N ILE A 29 7.16 1.01 -15.06
CA ILE A 29 6.26 0.68 -13.96
C ILE A 29 4.91 0.25 -14.53
N GLU A 30 4.40 1.01 -15.50
CA GLU A 30 3.14 0.71 -16.16
C GLU A 30 3.26 -0.52 -17.08
N GLY A 31 2.25 -1.38 -17.06
CA GLY A 31 2.24 -2.62 -17.84
C GLY A 31 3.14 -3.73 -17.29
N ALA A 32 3.86 -3.51 -16.19
CA ALA A 32 4.61 -4.56 -15.52
C ALA A 32 3.65 -5.64 -14.99
N ILE A 33 3.88 -6.89 -15.40
CA ILE A 33 3.06 -8.04 -15.00
C ILE A 33 3.78 -8.76 -13.85
N ILE A 34 3.10 -8.87 -12.70
CA ILE A 34 3.55 -9.67 -11.57
C ILE A 34 3.07 -11.11 -11.77
N SER A 35 3.99 -12.02 -12.12
CA SER A 35 3.66 -13.39 -12.54
C SER A 35 3.07 -14.28 -11.46
N ASP A 36 3.47 -14.14 -10.18
CA ASP A 36 2.93 -14.93 -9.08
C ASP A 36 2.28 -14.08 -7.98
N ILE A 37 1.24 -13.34 -8.37
CA ILE A 37 0.44 -12.56 -7.43
C ILE A 37 -0.27 -13.45 -6.38
N ALA A 38 -0.65 -14.67 -6.76
CA ALA A 38 -1.34 -15.61 -5.87
C ALA A 38 -0.44 -16.07 -4.72
N GLY A 39 0.82 -16.42 -5.01
CA GLY A 39 1.81 -16.79 -4.02
C GLY A 39 2.23 -15.63 -3.14
N ILE A 40 2.32 -14.41 -3.68
CA ILE A 40 2.53 -13.18 -2.87
C ILE A 40 1.38 -13.00 -1.90
N ARG A 41 0.13 -13.11 -2.36
CA ARG A 41 -1.06 -13.02 -1.51
C ARG A 41 -1.05 -14.08 -0.40
N ALA A 42 -0.70 -15.33 -0.73
CA ALA A 42 -0.62 -16.40 0.27
C ALA A 42 0.43 -16.08 1.35
N LEU A 43 1.61 -15.59 0.96
CA LEU A 43 2.67 -15.14 1.86
C LEU A 43 2.18 -14.05 2.82
N VAL A 44 1.61 -12.96 2.29
CA VAL A 44 1.16 -11.83 3.13
C VAL A 44 -0.03 -12.20 4.02
N CYS A 45 -0.95 -13.05 3.55
CA CYS A 45 -2.04 -13.55 4.40
C CYS A 45 -1.51 -14.42 5.54
N ASN A 46 -0.48 -15.24 5.30
CA ASN A 46 0.15 -16.03 6.35
C ASN A 46 0.88 -15.12 7.36
N ALA A 47 1.68 -14.17 6.87
CA ALA A 47 2.38 -13.20 7.71
C ALA A 47 1.40 -12.41 8.59
N HIS A 48 0.32 -11.90 8.01
CA HIS A 48 -0.72 -11.18 8.74
C HIS A 48 -1.34 -12.02 9.87
N ARG A 49 -1.72 -13.27 9.60
CA ARG A 49 -2.28 -14.17 10.62
C ARG A 49 -1.31 -14.46 11.76
N LEU A 50 -0.02 -14.61 11.46
CA LEU A 50 1.00 -14.95 12.46
C LEU A 50 1.44 -13.74 13.28
N MET A 51 1.59 -12.58 12.64
CA MET A 51 2.23 -11.41 13.24
C MET A 51 1.22 -10.38 13.75
N CYS A 52 0.06 -10.28 13.13
CA CYS A 52 -0.94 -9.24 13.42
C CYS A 52 -2.38 -9.81 13.53
N PRO A 53 -2.63 -10.91 14.25
CA PRO A 53 -3.92 -11.61 14.23
C PRO A 53 -5.12 -10.78 14.71
N ALA A 54 -4.88 -9.76 15.53
CA ALA A 54 -5.90 -8.87 16.06
C ALA A 54 -5.99 -7.52 15.31
N VAL A 55 -5.17 -7.32 14.29
CA VAL A 55 -5.19 -6.09 13.48
C VAL A 55 -6.04 -6.37 12.24
N PRO A 56 -7.08 -5.58 11.96
CA PRO A 56 -8.02 -5.88 10.88
C PRO A 56 -7.43 -5.64 9.48
N LEU A 57 -6.49 -4.71 9.35
CA LEU A 57 -5.87 -4.33 8.08
C LEU A 57 -4.42 -3.92 8.27
N VAL A 58 -3.55 -4.42 7.39
CA VAL A 58 -2.13 -4.03 7.30
C VAL A 58 -1.78 -3.98 5.82
N GLY A 59 -1.15 -2.88 5.37
CA GLY A 59 -0.54 -2.80 4.05
C GLY A 59 0.82 -3.48 4.06
N TRP A 60 1.00 -4.55 3.29
CA TRP A 60 2.26 -5.31 3.27
C TRP A 60 3.11 -4.97 2.06
N ASP A 61 4.38 -4.65 2.32
CA ASP A 61 5.37 -4.41 1.27
C ASP A 61 6.18 -5.68 1.02
N VAL A 62 6.24 -6.10 -0.24
CA VAL A 62 6.90 -7.34 -0.66
C VAL A 62 7.87 -7.04 -1.80
N ALA A 63 9.14 -7.40 -1.62
CA ALA A 63 10.14 -7.36 -2.68
C ALA A 63 10.14 -8.67 -3.48
N LEU A 64 10.22 -8.53 -4.80
CA LEU A 64 10.49 -9.63 -5.73
C LEU A 64 11.94 -9.54 -6.15
N THR A 65 12.72 -10.56 -5.79
CA THR A 65 14.17 -10.61 -6.02
C THR A 65 14.53 -11.81 -6.89
N THR A 66 15.78 -11.88 -7.34
CA THR A 66 16.32 -13.04 -8.08
C THR A 66 16.40 -14.31 -7.23
N GLU A 67 16.37 -14.19 -5.90
CA GLU A 67 16.44 -15.30 -4.95
C GLU A 67 15.07 -15.70 -4.39
N GLY A 68 14.01 -14.97 -4.76
CA GLY A 68 12.65 -15.21 -4.29
C GLY A 68 12.00 -13.95 -3.73
N ARG A 69 11.03 -14.16 -2.84
CA ARG A 69 10.19 -13.09 -2.28
C ARG A 69 10.63 -12.75 -0.88
N CYS A 70 10.66 -11.47 -0.56
CA CYS A 70 10.99 -10.99 0.78
C CYS A 70 9.87 -10.08 1.29
N LEU A 71 9.41 -10.33 2.52
CA LEU A 71 8.52 -9.43 3.24
C LEU A 71 9.37 -8.30 3.83
N LEU A 72 9.05 -7.04 3.52
CA LEU A 72 9.84 -5.89 3.95
C LEU A 72 9.23 -5.21 5.18
N GLU A 73 7.96 -4.84 5.07
CA GLU A 73 7.29 -3.98 6.05
C GLU A 73 5.79 -4.25 6.11
N GLY A 74 5.20 -4.06 7.29
CA GLY A 74 3.76 -4.00 7.52
C GLY A 74 3.34 -2.61 7.99
N ASN A 75 2.57 -1.91 7.15
CA ASN A 75 2.05 -0.57 7.39
C ASN A 75 0.66 -0.63 8.05
N LEU A 76 0.56 -0.30 9.35
CA LEU A 76 -0.71 -0.29 10.07
C LEU A 76 -1.65 0.86 9.65
N SER A 77 -1.06 1.97 9.19
CA SER A 77 -1.77 3.13 8.63
C SER A 77 -1.56 3.17 7.12
N CYS A 78 -1.89 2.09 6.43
CA CYS A 78 -1.71 2.01 4.98
C CYS A 78 -2.70 2.96 4.27
N ASN A 79 -2.16 3.87 3.48
CA ASN A 79 -2.95 4.85 2.76
C ASN A 79 -3.25 4.35 1.34
N PHE A 80 -4.49 4.52 0.89
CA PHE A 80 -4.90 4.20 -0.48
C PHE A 80 -4.83 5.41 -1.42
N PHE A 81 -3.96 6.39 -1.13
CA PHE A 81 -3.81 7.56 -1.98
C PHE A 81 -3.39 7.14 -3.39
N ARG A 82 -4.13 7.59 -4.40
CA ARG A 82 -3.92 7.26 -5.82
C ARG A 82 -4.05 5.76 -6.17
N ALA A 83 -4.61 4.95 -5.28
CA ALA A 83 -4.92 3.56 -5.59
C ALA A 83 -6.25 3.47 -6.36
N THR A 84 -6.31 2.54 -7.31
CA THR A 84 -7.57 2.08 -7.89
C THR A 84 -7.94 0.77 -7.21
N PHE A 85 -9.04 0.76 -6.48
CA PHE A 85 -9.52 -0.40 -5.73
C PHE A 85 -11.05 -0.35 -5.62
N ASP A 86 -11.64 -1.46 -5.17
CA ASP A 86 -13.06 -1.51 -4.86
C ASP A 86 -13.35 -0.71 -3.58
N GLN A 87 -13.73 0.56 -3.78
CA GLN A 87 -14.04 1.48 -2.69
C GLN A 87 -15.26 1.03 -1.88
N GLN A 88 -16.27 0.44 -2.53
CA GLN A 88 -17.49 0.03 -1.84
C GLN A 88 -17.20 -1.11 -0.87
N SER A 89 -16.45 -2.12 -1.33
CA SER A 89 -16.03 -3.23 -0.46
C SER A 89 -15.17 -2.74 0.70
N TYR A 90 -14.23 -1.81 0.45
CA TYR A 90 -13.40 -1.23 1.49
C TYR A 90 -14.22 -0.44 2.53
N PHE A 91 -15.15 0.42 2.09
CA PHE A 91 -15.98 1.20 3.02
C PHE A 91 -16.91 0.32 3.83
N THR A 92 -17.46 -0.74 3.23
CA THR A 92 -18.26 -1.73 3.96
C THR A 92 -17.42 -2.41 5.05
N PHE A 93 -16.20 -2.82 4.72
CA PHE A 93 -15.27 -3.39 5.70
C PHE A 93 -14.93 -2.43 6.86
N VAL A 94 -14.71 -1.14 6.56
CA VAL A 94 -14.44 -0.13 7.60
C VAL A 94 -15.67 0.06 8.50
N ASP A 95 -16.87 0.09 7.94
CA ASP A 95 -18.12 0.20 8.69
C ASP A 95 -18.30 -1.01 9.64
N ASP A 96 -18.12 -2.23 9.12
CA ASP A 96 -18.16 -3.46 9.91
C ASP A 96 -17.15 -3.46 11.06
N LEU A 97 -15.93 -2.98 10.81
CA LEU A 97 -14.89 -2.84 11.83
C LEU A 97 -15.30 -1.87 12.94
N ILE A 98 -15.85 -0.70 12.57
CA ILE A 98 -16.32 0.29 13.56
C ILE A 98 -17.43 -0.31 14.41
N LEU A 99 -18.43 -0.93 13.79
CA LEU A 99 -19.54 -1.59 14.48
C LEU A 99 -19.06 -2.72 15.42
N TYR A 100 -18.06 -3.49 15.00
CA TYR A 100 -17.43 -4.50 15.85
C TYR A 100 -16.79 -3.87 17.11
N LEU A 101 -16.03 -2.80 16.93
CA LEU A 101 -15.36 -2.10 18.03
C LEU A 101 -16.35 -1.43 18.99
N GLU A 102 -17.48 -0.92 18.49
CA GLU A 102 -18.54 -0.37 19.32
C GLU A 102 -19.22 -1.42 20.19
N ARG A 103 -19.40 -2.65 19.68
CA ARG A 103 -19.98 -3.78 20.42
C ARG A 103 -19.02 -4.42 21.42
N ALA A 104 -17.72 -4.27 21.20
CA ALA A 104 -16.68 -4.80 22.08
C ALA A 104 -16.40 -3.90 23.31
N LYS A 105 -17.03 -2.72 23.37
CA LYS A 105 -17.06 -1.85 24.56
C LYS A 105 -18.11 -2.32 25.56
#